data_AF-H0J4V7-F1
#
_entry.id   AF-H0J4V7-F1
#
_cell.length_a   1.000
_cell.length_b   1.000
_cell.length_c   1.000
_cell.angle_alpha   90.00
_cell.angle_beta   90.00
_cell.angle_gamma   90.00
#
_symmetry.space_group_name_H-M   'P 1'
#
loop_
_entity.id
_entity.type
_entity.pdbx_description
1 polymer ?
#
loop_
_entity_poly.entity_id
_entity_poly.type
_entity_poly.pdbx_seq_one_letter_code
_entity_poly.pdbx_strand_id
1 'polypeptide(L)'
;MNKSVNKSVSKNANSNGNELESRLLKTGSERLALLGRHADVLMQAYTRDEVPLEALSDSALRKLLAARILWRPDEQSGVKLAPKVRELIAEMLADETRRHVNADVAETLELIRALVHSYREARSRGEHWRLEQQLMRLRQEVDDLNGRFADAIDSLWQRLNSDFGFVSQLNDKIRENDRAQKQIARLLDGLALIDFDELIELVGSDGSLRKLLISQLQQQLSHHYTSLREVQRRLIELMARFRKQQARSRLISGMAAFMREHPGFVPGNYARRSEVPTLVNQAAPLSAAAAPALDRNLDSQVLAELLHQLPQPRHTTQTVEAAAPAQAQESSLAAARQQALKQDVEHFYLSVIDQPQAEPVSALEYLHESPLEWPDEIWLFQVISEYQGLPRSDQKAFKLKQQESQASQFNHLRLIHDVELQLAV
;
A
#
# COMPACT_ATOMS: atom_id res chain seq x y z
N MET A 1 20.93 -10.63 -60.24
CA MET A 1 21.94 -9.75 -59.61
C MET A 1 21.30 -9.03 -58.41
N ASN A 2 21.06 -9.72 -57.28
CA ASN A 2 20.41 -9.13 -56.08
C ASN A 2 20.60 -9.97 -54.79
N LYS A 3 21.73 -10.70 -54.66
CA LYS A 3 22.06 -11.45 -53.44
C LYS A 3 23.27 -10.90 -52.66
N SER A 4 24.07 -10.00 -53.24
CA SER A 4 25.25 -9.44 -52.58
C SER A 4 25.00 -8.17 -51.75
N VAL A 5 23.86 -7.49 -51.92
CA VAL A 5 23.56 -6.22 -51.20
C VAL A 5 22.94 -6.46 -49.82
N ASN A 6 22.17 -7.55 -49.62
CA ASN A 6 21.59 -7.85 -48.30
C ASN A 6 22.58 -8.47 -47.29
N LYS A 7 23.69 -9.05 -47.76
CA LYS A 7 24.69 -9.67 -46.89
C LYS A 7 25.65 -8.64 -46.26
N SER A 8 25.84 -7.47 -46.89
CA SER A 8 26.65 -6.38 -46.35
C SER A 8 25.89 -5.54 -45.31
N VAL A 9 24.58 -5.33 -45.49
CA VAL A 9 23.74 -4.57 -44.53
C VAL A 9 23.52 -5.35 -43.22
N SER A 10 23.31 -6.67 -43.30
CA SER A 10 23.14 -7.52 -42.10
C SER A 10 24.44 -7.73 -41.30
N LYS A 11 25.61 -7.70 -41.96
CA LYS A 11 26.92 -7.79 -41.30
C LYS A 11 27.32 -6.50 -40.57
N ASN A 12 26.91 -5.34 -41.09
CA ASN A 12 27.12 -4.02 -40.45
C ASN A 12 26.22 -3.79 -39.21
N ALA A 13 25.01 -4.36 -39.19
CA ALA A 13 24.13 -4.25 -38.01
C ALA A 13 24.66 -5.05 -36.81
N ASN A 14 25.19 -6.26 -37.05
CA ASN A 14 25.79 -7.10 -36.01
C ASN A 14 27.14 -6.57 -35.50
N SER A 15 27.96 -5.93 -36.36
CA SER A 15 29.20 -5.28 -35.90
C SER A 15 28.92 -4.07 -35.02
N ASN A 16 27.91 -3.26 -35.37
CA ASN A 16 27.55 -2.08 -34.59
C ASN A 16 26.94 -2.43 -33.22
N GLY A 17 26.17 -3.53 -33.13
CA GLY A 17 25.67 -4.03 -31.84
C GLY A 17 26.79 -4.46 -30.90
N ASN A 18 27.74 -5.26 -31.40
CA ASN A 18 28.90 -5.70 -30.62
C ASN A 18 29.84 -4.55 -30.23
N GLU A 19 29.96 -3.51 -31.06
CA GLU A 19 30.72 -2.30 -30.72
C GLU A 19 30.05 -1.47 -29.62
N LEU A 20 28.71 -1.37 -29.61
CA LEU A 20 27.98 -0.66 -28.57
C LEU A 20 28.07 -1.39 -27.23
N GLU A 21 27.91 -2.71 -27.22
CA GLU A 21 28.07 -3.52 -26.01
C GLU A 21 29.50 -3.43 -25.44
N SER A 22 30.54 -3.49 -26.28
CA SER A 22 31.92 -3.37 -25.82
C SER A 22 32.23 -1.97 -25.25
N ARG A 23 31.67 -0.91 -25.86
CA ARG A 23 31.78 0.46 -25.33
C ARG A 23 31.04 0.63 -24.01
N LEU A 24 29.86 0.03 -23.84
CA LEU A 24 29.12 0.08 -22.59
C LEU A 24 29.84 -0.67 -21.47
N LEU A 25 30.39 -1.86 -21.76
CA LEU A 25 31.18 -2.64 -20.80
C LEU A 25 32.44 -1.89 -20.37
N LYS A 26 33.19 -1.32 -21.33
CA LYS A 26 34.37 -0.51 -21.03
C LYS A 26 34.02 0.70 -20.18
N THR A 27 33.01 1.48 -20.60
CA THR A 27 32.54 2.66 -19.85
C THR A 27 32.04 2.29 -18.44
N GLY A 28 31.32 1.18 -18.30
CA GLY A 28 30.84 0.67 -17.02
C GLY A 28 31.98 0.30 -16.07
N SER A 29 32.97 -0.45 -16.58
CA SER A 29 34.15 -0.85 -15.81
C SER A 29 34.98 0.35 -15.33
N GLU A 30 35.18 1.36 -16.19
CA GLU A 30 35.88 2.60 -15.84
C GLU A 30 35.16 3.39 -14.74
N ARG A 31 33.82 3.45 -14.78
CA ARG A 31 33.01 4.12 -13.74
C ARG A 31 33.04 3.37 -12.40
N LEU A 32 32.96 2.04 -12.43
CA LEU A 32 33.07 1.23 -11.22
C LEU A 32 34.48 1.34 -10.60
N ALA A 33 35.53 1.38 -11.42
CA ALA A 33 36.90 1.60 -10.95
C ALA A 33 37.08 2.99 -10.32
N LEU A 34 36.44 4.03 -10.87
CA LEU A 34 36.44 5.38 -10.28
C LEU A 34 35.71 5.43 -8.93
N LEU A 35 34.58 4.71 -8.78
CA LEU A 35 33.88 4.58 -7.50
C LEU A 35 34.77 3.89 -6.46
N GLY A 36 35.41 2.76 -6.83
CA GLY A 36 36.29 2.03 -5.93
C GLY A 36 37.52 2.83 -5.50
N ARG A 37 38.15 3.58 -6.43
CA ARG A 37 39.35 4.36 -6.16
C ARG A 37 39.13 5.54 -5.19
N HIS A 38 37.90 6.06 -5.15
CA HIS A 38 37.53 7.21 -4.31
C HIS A 38 36.50 6.83 -3.24
N ALA A 39 36.38 5.55 -2.88
CA ALA A 39 35.36 5.04 -1.99
C ALA A 39 35.31 5.76 -0.63
N ASP A 40 36.46 6.00 0.00
CA ASP A 40 36.51 6.64 1.34
C ASP A 40 35.96 8.08 1.32
N VAL A 41 36.33 8.86 0.30
CA VAL A 41 35.87 10.24 0.14
C VAL A 41 34.38 10.28 -0.20
N LEU A 42 33.90 9.33 -1.00
CA LEU A 42 32.47 9.19 -1.33
C LEU A 42 31.66 8.75 -0.11
N MET A 43 32.20 7.89 0.76
CA MET A 43 31.56 7.50 2.03
C MET A 43 31.50 8.65 3.03
N GLN A 44 32.56 9.44 3.15
CA GLN A 44 32.55 10.65 3.99
C GLN A 44 31.53 11.67 3.48
N ALA A 45 31.41 11.82 2.15
CA ALA A 45 30.39 12.66 1.54
C ALA A 45 28.96 12.14 1.77
N TYR A 46 28.78 10.82 1.91
CA TYR A 46 27.49 10.23 2.26
C TYR A 46 27.07 10.60 3.69
N THR A 47 28.01 10.56 4.64
CA THR A 47 27.75 10.87 6.05
C THR A 47 27.58 12.37 6.31
N ARG A 48 28.36 13.22 5.62
CA ARG A 48 28.41 14.67 5.88
C ARG A 48 27.51 15.51 4.94
N ASP A 49 26.78 14.88 4.03
CA ASP A 49 25.96 15.50 2.97
C ASP A 49 26.73 16.37 1.95
N GLU A 50 28.04 16.53 2.13
CA GLU A 50 28.93 17.35 1.33
C GLU A 50 30.29 16.68 1.15
N VAL A 51 30.87 16.79 -0.05
CA VAL A 51 32.17 16.20 -0.39
C VAL A 51 33.31 17.08 0.13
N PRO A 52 34.23 16.57 0.96
CA PRO A 52 35.41 17.32 1.38
C PRO A 52 36.35 17.53 0.19
N LEU A 53 36.37 18.76 -0.35
CA LEU A 53 37.15 19.12 -1.54
C LEU A 53 38.67 19.00 -1.30
N GLU A 54 39.11 19.16 -0.06
CA GLU A 54 40.52 19.04 0.36
C GLU A 54 41.08 17.63 0.15
N ALA A 55 40.20 16.60 0.18
CA ALA A 55 40.59 15.20 0.01
C ALA A 55 40.64 14.77 -1.47
N LEU A 56 40.34 15.66 -2.42
CA LEU A 56 40.26 15.37 -3.86
C LEU A 56 41.22 16.26 -4.66
N SER A 57 42.01 15.63 -5.53
CA SER A 57 42.74 16.39 -6.55
C SER A 57 41.78 16.98 -7.59
N ASP A 58 42.13 18.14 -8.14
CA ASP A 58 41.34 18.84 -9.18
C ASP A 58 41.04 17.96 -10.41
N SER A 59 41.97 17.08 -10.75
CA SER A 59 41.81 16.11 -11.84
C SER A 59 40.80 14.99 -11.52
N ALA A 60 40.74 14.55 -10.26
CA ALA A 60 39.81 13.52 -9.79
C ALA A 60 38.39 14.08 -9.67
N LEU A 61 38.26 15.32 -9.16
CA LEU A 61 36.99 16.02 -9.08
C LEU A 61 36.32 16.16 -10.46
N ARG A 62 37.07 16.60 -11.48
CA ARG A 62 36.57 16.72 -12.86
C ARG A 62 36.12 15.37 -13.43
N LYS A 63 36.87 14.29 -13.16
CA LYS A 63 36.51 12.93 -13.60
C LYS A 63 35.23 12.42 -12.93
N LEU A 64 35.07 12.66 -11.63
CA LEU A 64 33.88 12.26 -10.88
C LEU A 64 32.62 13.05 -11.28
N LEU A 65 32.77 14.34 -11.61
CA LEU A 65 31.70 15.16 -12.17
C LEU A 65 31.32 14.72 -13.59
N ALA A 66 32.31 14.47 -14.46
CA ALA A 66 32.08 13.99 -15.82
C ALA A 66 31.42 12.61 -15.85
N ALA A 67 31.75 11.74 -14.88
CA ALA A 67 31.13 10.44 -14.69
C ALA A 67 29.73 10.49 -14.07
N ARG A 68 29.23 11.69 -13.69
CA ARG A 68 27.97 11.90 -12.95
C ARG A 68 27.90 11.14 -11.61
N ILE A 69 29.05 10.91 -10.98
CA ILE A 69 29.15 10.35 -9.63
C ILE A 69 28.94 11.46 -8.59
N LEU A 70 29.52 12.62 -8.88
CA LEU A 70 29.30 13.86 -8.13
C LEU A 70 28.46 14.82 -8.96
N TRP A 71 27.79 15.74 -8.28
CA TRP A 71 26.96 16.77 -8.86
C TRP A 71 27.11 18.06 -8.05
N ARG A 72 27.04 19.21 -8.73
CA ARG A 72 27.02 20.53 -8.10
C ARG A 72 25.63 21.15 -8.31
N PRO A 73 24.82 21.34 -7.25
CA PRO A 73 23.48 21.91 -7.35
C PRO A 73 23.46 23.40 -7.71
N ASP A 74 24.42 24.16 -7.19
CA ASP A 74 24.54 25.61 -7.34
C ASP A 74 26.01 26.04 -7.16
N GLU A 75 26.41 27.22 -7.64
CA GLU A 75 27.78 27.75 -7.46
C GLU A 75 28.10 28.04 -5.99
N GLN A 76 27.08 28.33 -5.18
CA GLN A 76 27.20 28.54 -3.74
C GLN A 76 27.07 27.24 -2.92
N SER A 77 26.55 26.17 -3.53
CA SER A 77 26.38 24.88 -2.87
C SER A 77 27.60 24.00 -3.10
N GLY A 78 28.08 23.36 -2.04
CA GLY A 78 29.15 22.37 -2.10
C GLY A 78 28.90 21.24 -3.10
N VAL A 79 29.96 20.51 -3.44
CA VAL A 79 29.86 19.33 -4.30
C VAL A 79 29.18 18.21 -3.53
N LYS A 80 28.10 17.63 -4.07
CA LYS A 80 27.33 16.55 -3.44
C LYS A 80 27.42 15.26 -4.25
N LEU A 81 27.11 14.14 -3.60
CA LEU A 81 26.91 12.86 -4.27
C LEU A 81 25.70 12.93 -5.21
N ALA A 82 25.84 12.35 -6.39
CA ALA A 82 24.69 12.18 -7.28
C ALA A 82 23.65 11.27 -6.60
N PRO A 83 22.34 11.56 -6.71
CA PRO A 83 21.29 10.83 -6.00
C PRO A 83 21.32 9.31 -6.22
N LYS A 84 21.62 8.86 -7.44
CA LYS A 84 21.72 7.42 -7.79
C LYS A 84 22.91 6.72 -7.13
N VAL A 85 24.03 7.42 -6.97
CA VAL A 85 25.22 6.87 -6.28
C VAL A 85 24.98 6.85 -4.78
N ARG A 86 24.29 7.87 -4.24
CA ARG A 86 23.86 7.88 -2.85
C ARG A 86 22.90 6.73 -2.53
N GLU A 87 21.95 6.44 -3.41
CA GLU A 87 21.07 5.27 -3.30
C GLU A 87 21.87 3.96 -3.33
N LEU A 88 22.81 3.81 -4.26
CA LEU A 88 23.67 2.64 -4.34
C LEU A 88 24.49 2.44 -3.06
N ILE A 89 25.11 3.49 -2.53
CA ILE A 89 25.85 3.45 -1.25
C ILE A 89 24.91 3.06 -0.10
N ALA A 90 23.72 3.66 -0.04
CA ALA A 90 22.72 3.32 0.96
C ALA A 90 22.26 1.86 0.89
N GLU A 91 22.12 1.30 -0.32
CA GLU A 91 21.81 -0.12 -0.54
C GLU A 91 22.96 -1.03 -0.13
N MET A 92 24.21 -0.67 -0.44
CA MET A 92 25.39 -1.43 0.00
C MET A 92 25.58 -1.40 1.52
N LEU A 93 25.22 -0.29 2.18
CA LEU A 93 25.24 -0.17 3.65
C LEU A 93 23.99 -0.74 4.33
N ALA A 94 22.94 -1.09 3.57
CA ALA A 94 21.68 -1.53 4.14
C ALA A 94 21.82 -2.85 4.91
N ASP A 95 22.72 -3.72 4.45
CA ASP A 95 23.06 -4.99 5.12
C ASP A 95 23.97 -4.77 6.32
N GLU A 96 24.95 -3.86 6.24
CA GLU A 96 25.83 -3.52 7.37
C GLU A 96 25.04 -2.91 8.54
N THR A 97 24.12 -2.01 8.24
CA THR A 97 23.23 -1.40 9.24
C THR A 97 22.17 -2.36 9.76
N ARG A 98 21.70 -3.33 8.95
CA ARG A 98 20.84 -4.43 9.43
C ARG A 98 21.60 -5.36 10.37
N ARG A 99 22.86 -5.67 10.04
CA ARG A 99 23.76 -6.45 10.91
C ARG A 99 24.07 -5.71 12.20
N HIS A 100 24.30 -4.39 12.17
CA HIS A 100 24.61 -3.62 13.38
C HIS A 100 23.43 -3.58 14.38
N VAL A 101 22.22 -3.26 13.95
CA VAL A 101 21.05 -3.24 14.85
C VAL A 101 20.74 -4.64 15.41
N ASN A 102 20.82 -5.67 14.56
CA ASN A 102 20.59 -7.05 14.99
C ASN A 102 21.74 -7.54 15.90
N ALA A 103 22.98 -7.11 15.65
CA ALA A 103 24.13 -7.41 16.50
C ALA A 103 24.00 -6.73 17.87
N ASP A 104 23.56 -5.47 17.94
CA ASP A 104 23.38 -4.75 19.20
C ASP A 104 22.30 -5.41 20.08
N VAL A 105 21.18 -5.85 19.48
CA VAL A 105 20.13 -6.59 20.20
C VAL A 105 20.61 -7.97 20.62
N ALA A 106 21.29 -8.70 19.73
CA ALA A 106 21.88 -10.00 20.06
C ALA A 106 22.90 -9.90 21.20
N GLU A 107 23.78 -8.90 21.17
CA GLU A 107 24.78 -8.64 22.20
C GLU A 107 24.11 -8.30 23.55
N THR A 108 23.06 -7.47 23.52
CA THR A 108 22.30 -7.15 24.74
C THR A 108 21.62 -8.40 25.32
N LEU A 109 21.10 -9.29 24.47
CA LEU A 109 20.50 -10.56 24.91
C LEU A 109 21.54 -11.53 25.48
N GLU A 110 22.72 -11.63 24.88
CA GLU A 110 23.84 -12.39 25.46
C GLU A 110 24.27 -11.84 26.82
N LEU A 111 24.31 -10.52 26.96
CA LEU A 111 24.63 -9.88 28.24
C LEU A 111 23.56 -10.16 29.30
N ILE A 112 22.27 -10.10 28.92
CA ILE A 112 21.15 -10.52 29.77
C ILE A 112 21.31 -11.98 30.20
N ARG A 113 21.67 -12.88 29.28
CA ARG A 113 21.94 -14.30 29.58
C ARG A 113 23.05 -14.46 30.62
N ALA A 114 24.18 -13.78 30.42
CA ALA A 114 25.31 -13.82 31.35
C ALA A 114 24.94 -13.28 32.74
N LEU A 115 24.18 -12.17 32.80
CA LEU A 115 23.71 -11.59 34.06
C LEU A 115 22.77 -12.54 34.81
N VAL A 116 21.82 -13.17 34.11
CA VAL A 116 20.92 -14.17 34.71
C VAL A 116 21.69 -15.37 35.25
N HIS A 117 22.69 -15.87 34.51
CA HIS A 117 23.53 -16.96 34.98
C HIS A 117 24.30 -16.58 36.26
N SER A 118 24.93 -15.40 36.26
CA SER A 118 25.66 -14.88 37.42
C SER A 118 24.75 -14.66 38.65
N TYR A 119 23.50 -14.25 38.41
CA TYR A 119 22.48 -14.11 39.45
C TYR A 119 22.12 -15.47 40.05
N ARG A 120 21.88 -16.50 39.22
CA ARG A 120 21.57 -17.86 39.72
C ARG A 120 22.74 -18.47 40.48
N GLU A 121 23.97 -18.22 40.03
CA GLU A 121 25.18 -18.67 40.72
C GLU A 121 25.36 -18.00 42.10
N ALA A 122 25.22 -16.67 42.17
CA ALA A 122 25.24 -15.92 43.43
C ALA A 122 24.13 -16.39 44.38
N ARG A 123 22.97 -16.81 43.85
CA ARG A 123 21.85 -17.35 44.63
C ARG A 123 22.20 -18.68 45.26
N SER A 124 22.80 -19.58 44.48
CA SER A 124 23.24 -20.88 44.98
C SER A 124 24.29 -20.77 46.09
N ARG A 125 25.11 -19.70 46.05
CA ARG A 125 26.15 -19.40 47.05
C ARG A 125 25.66 -18.57 48.24
N GLY A 126 24.41 -18.09 48.24
CA GLY A 126 23.86 -17.27 49.32
C GLY A 126 24.42 -15.85 49.40
N GLU A 127 25.03 -15.33 48.33
CA GLU A 127 25.67 -14.00 48.31
C GLU A 127 24.64 -12.89 48.05
N HIS A 128 23.89 -12.50 49.09
CA HIS A 128 22.78 -11.54 48.99
C HIS A 128 23.14 -10.18 48.36
N TRP A 129 24.31 -9.63 48.68
CA TRP A 129 24.78 -8.36 48.09
C TRP A 129 24.97 -8.47 46.57
N ARG A 130 25.59 -9.55 46.08
CA ARG A 130 25.82 -9.77 44.64
C ARG A 130 24.50 -10.01 43.91
N LEU A 131 23.54 -10.68 44.55
CA LEU A 131 22.21 -10.88 43.97
C LEU A 131 21.50 -9.56 43.65
N GLU A 132 21.47 -8.62 44.60
CA GLU A 132 20.85 -7.31 44.39
C GLU A 132 21.59 -6.52 43.31
N GLN A 133 22.92 -6.56 43.31
CA GLN A 133 23.73 -5.88 42.29
C GLN A 133 23.45 -6.42 40.88
N GLN A 134 23.41 -7.75 40.71
CA GLN A 134 23.13 -8.35 39.40
C GLN A 134 21.68 -8.12 38.95
N LEU A 135 20.72 -8.15 39.88
CA LEU A 135 19.32 -7.84 39.56
C LEU A 135 19.15 -6.38 39.12
N MET A 136 19.87 -5.44 39.76
CA MET A 136 19.82 -4.03 39.38
C MET A 136 20.44 -3.79 38.01
N ARG A 137 21.59 -4.42 37.70
CA ARG A 137 22.17 -4.39 36.35
C ARG A 137 21.23 -4.99 35.31
N LEU A 138 20.62 -6.13 35.60
CA LEU A 138 19.66 -6.76 34.70
C LEU A 138 18.45 -5.85 34.41
N ARG A 139 17.94 -5.13 35.43
CA ARG A 139 16.89 -4.12 35.24
C ARG A 139 17.34 -3.02 34.29
N GLN A 140 18.51 -2.45 34.53
CA GLN A 140 19.05 -1.37 33.71
C GLN A 140 19.17 -1.79 32.24
N GLU A 141 19.73 -2.97 31.97
CA GLU A 141 19.91 -3.44 30.59
C GLU A 141 18.56 -3.70 29.88
N VAL A 142 17.57 -4.22 30.60
CA VAL A 142 16.21 -4.42 30.06
C VAL A 142 15.50 -3.08 29.83
N ASP A 143 15.64 -2.13 30.75
CA ASP A 143 15.06 -0.79 30.62
C ASP A 143 15.74 -0.01 29.48
N ASP A 144 17.06 -0.12 29.34
CA ASP A 144 17.83 0.49 28.25
C ASP A 144 17.44 -0.09 26.89
N LEU A 145 17.28 -1.42 26.78
CA LEU A 145 16.80 -2.07 25.57
C LEU A 145 15.40 -1.55 25.17
N ASN A 146 14.47 -1.48 26.14
CA ASN A 146 13.13 -0.95 25.91
C ASN A 146 13.17 0.54 25.52
N GLY A 147 14.00 1.34 26.18
CA GLY A 147 14.19 2.76 25.88
C GLY A 147 14.66 2.97 24.43
N ARG A 148 15.64 2.20 23.97
CA ARG A 148 16.11 2.26 22.57
C ARG A 148 15.00 1.97 21.57
N PHE A 149 14.13 0.99 21.84
CA PHE A 149 12.97 0.72 20.98
C PHE A 149 11.92 1.84 21.03
N ALA A 150 11.61 2.36 22.22
CA ALA A 150 10.69 3.47 22.40
C ALA A 150 11.16 4.71 21.62
N ASP A 151 12.41 5.13 21.81
CA ASP A 151 13.00 6.29 21.14
C ASP A 151 13.02 6.13 19.62
N ALA A 152 13.33 4.92 19.12
CA ALA A 152 13.33 4.64 17.69
C ALA A 152 11.91 4.72 17.09
N ILE A 153 10.90 4.23 17.80
CA ILE A 153 9.50 4.29 17.39
C ILE A 153 9.00 5.74 17.42
N ASP A 154 9.30 6.48 18.49
CA ASP A 154 8.89 7.88 18.63
C ASP A 154 9.54 8.78 17.59
N SER A 155 10.82 8.53 17.26
CA SER A 155 11.50 9.22 16.17
C SER A 155 10.80 8.99 14.81
N LEU A 156 10.38 7.75 14.53
CA LEU A 156 9.60 7.43 13.32
C LEU A 156 8.25 8.14 13.32
N TRP A 157 7.57 8.19 14.46
CA TRP A 157 6.29 8.89 14.63
C TRP A 157 6.44 10.40 14.40
N GLN A 158 7.45 11.01 15.02
CA GLN A 158 7.74 12.44 14.89
C GLN A 158 8.00 12.77 13.42
N ARG A 159 8.88 12.02 12.74
CA ARG A 159 9.20 12.16 11.32
C ARG A 159 7.97 12.02 10.43
N LEU A 160 7.07 11.09 10.75
CA LEU A 160 5.80 10.89 10.03
C LEU A 160 4.86 12.09 10.14
N ASN A 161 4.88 12.79 11.29
CA ASN A 161 4.02 13.94 11.54
C ASN A 161 4.63 15.26 11.05
N SER A 162 5.94 15.45 11.20
CA SER A 162 6.61 16.71 10.89
C SER A 162 7.07 16.81 9.45
N ASP A 163 7.72 15.77 8.92
CA ASP A 163 8.55 15.92 7.70
C ASP A 163 7.73 15.85 6.41
N PHE A 164 6.49 15.35 6.48
CA PHE A 164 5.56 15.45 5.34
C PHE A 164 4.95 16.85 5.16
N GLY A 165 5.10 17.75 6.13
CA GLY A 165 4.69 19.16 6.03
C GLY A 165 5.65 20.04 5.21
N PHE A 166 6.96 19.76 5.21
CA PHE A 166 7.99 20.77 4.84
C PHE A 166 8.87 20.45 3.62
N VAL A 167 8.88 19.22 3.10
CA VAL A 167 9.71 18.90 1.91
C VAL A 167 9.06 19.42 0.63
N SER A 168 9.81 20.21 -0.16
CA SER A 168 9.32 20.89 -1.37
C SER A 168 9.09 19.95 -2.57
N GLN A 169 9.73 18.78 -2.58
CA GLN A 169 9.72 17.87 -3.73
C GLN A 169 9.13 16.48 -3.38
N LEU A 170 8.17 16.04 -4.18
CA LEU A 170 7.42 14.78 -3.96
C LEU A 170 8.32 13.52 -4.00
N ASN A 171 9.36 13.52 -4.82
CA ASN A 171 10.28 12.36 -4.93
C ASN A 171 11.10 12.17 -3.64
N ASP A 172 11.46 13.25 -2.96
CA ASP A 172 12.19 13.17 -1.70
C ASP A 172 11.30 12.60 -0.59
N LYS A 173 10.00 12.96 -0.59
CA LYS A 173 8.99 12.35 0.30
C LYS A 173 8.85 10.83 0.07
N ILE A 174 8.92 10.36 -1.17
CA ILE A 174 8.84 8.92 -1.50
C ILE A 174 10.08 8.19 -0.99
N ARG A 175 11.28 8.72 -1.22
CA ARG A 175 12.54 8.13 -0.73
C ARG A 175 12.59 8.07 0.79
N GLU A 176 12.09 9.11 1.45
CA GLU A 176 12.05 9.16 2.91
C GLU A 176 11.08 8.11 3.48
N ASN A 177 9.91 7.94 2.86
CA ASN A 177 8.96 6.89 3.24
C ASN A 177 9.57 5.48 3.08
N ASP A 178 10.31 5.23 1.98
CA ASP A 178 11.02 3.96 1.76
C ASP A 178 12.08 3.68 2.83
N ARG A 179 12.84 4.71 3.25
CA ARG A 179 13.80 4.59 4.36
C ARG A 179 13.11 4.27 5.68
N ALA A 180 12.00 4.94 5.98
CA ALA A 180 11.23 4.68 7.19
C ALA A 180 10.68 3.24 7.22
N GLN A 181 10.19 2.72 6.08
CA GLN A 181 9.76 1.32 5.99
C GLN A 181 10.91 0.34 6.23
N LYS A 182 12.10 0.59 5.67
CA LYS A 182 13.30 -0.22 5.92
C LYS A 182 13.69 -0.19 7.40
N GLN A 183 13.54 0.95 8.08
CA GLN A 183 13.84 1.06 9.51
C GLN A 183 12.83 0.30 10.37
N ILE A 184 11.53 0.33 10.03
CA ILE A 184 10.52 -0.52 10.70
C ILE A 184 10.85 -2.00 10.55
N ALA A 185 11.20 -2.44 9.34
CA ALA A 185 11.58 -3.84 9.11
C ALA A 185 12.75 -4.26 10.01
N ARG A 186 13.76 -3.40 10.18
CA ARG A 186 14.90 -3.66 11.08
C ARG A 186 14.47 -3.76 12.54
N LEU A 187 13.60 -2.86 13.01
CA LEU A 187 13.11 -2.92 14.39
C LEU A 187 12.30 -4.19 14.63
N LEU A 188 11.47 -4.60 13.67
CA LEU A 188 10.73 -5.87 13.75
C LEU A 188 11.65 -7.09 13.75
N ASP A 189 12.68 -7.11 12.91
CA ASP A 189 13.70 -8.17 12.89
C ASP A 189 14.44 -8.25 14.24
N GLY A 190 14.79 -7.09 14.84
CA GLY A 190 15.41 -7.03 16.17
C GLY A 190 14.48 -7.52 17.29
N LEU A 191 13.20 -7.15 17.25
CA LEU A 191 12.21 -7.65 18.21
C LEU A 191 11.96 -9.16 18.05
N ALA A 192 12.09 -9.71 16.84
CA ALA A 192 11.92 -11.13 16.56
C ALA A 192 13.10 -11.99 17.07
N LEU A 193 14.24 -11.37 17.35
CA LEU A 193 15.39 -12.04 17.97
C LEU A 193 15.14 -12.44 19.43
N ILE A 194 14.13 -11.84 20.07
CA ILE A 194 13.79 -12.09 21.46
C ILE A 194 12.88 -13.31 21.53
N ASP A 195 13.46 -14.46 21.90
CA ASP A 195 12.74 -15.70 22.12
C ASP A 195 12.30 -15.83 23.60
N PHE A 196 10.98 -15.76 23.84
CA PHE A 196 10.44 -15.89 25.18
C PHE A 196 10.49 -17.31 25.72
N ASP A 197 10.47 -18.34 24.87
CA ASP A 197 10.55 -19.73 25.33
C ASP A 197 11.96 -19.98 25.92
N GLU A 198 13.00 -19.49 25.25
CA GLU A 198 14.38 -19.50 25.76
C GLU A 198 14.51 -18.72 27.07
N LEU A 199 13.94 -17.51 27.14
CA LEU A 199 13.97 -16.69 28.37
C LEU A 199 13.21 -17.35 29.53
N ILE A 200 12.12 -18.07 29.26
CA ILE A 200 11.37 -18.82 30.28
C ILE A 200 12.22 -19.94 30.86
N GLU A 201 12.91 -20.71 30.02
CA GLU A 201 13.84 -21.76 30.47
C GLU A 201 15.01 -21.18 31.28
N LEU A 202 15.59 -20.07 30.80
CA LEU A 202 16.71 -19.38 31.42
C LEU A 202 16.39 -18.87 32.83
N VAL A 203 15.17 -18.35 33.03
CA VAL A 203 14.70 -17.81 34.31
C VAL A 203 14.30 -18.90 35.31
N GLY A 204 13.66 -19.97 34.84
CA GLY A 204 13.16 -21.04 35.70
C GLY A 204 12.09 -20.57 36.71
N SER A 205 12.22 -20.98 37.97
CA SER A 205 11.20 -20.75 39.03
C SER A 205 11.33 -19.41 39.78
N ASP A 206 12.25 -18.53 39.39
CA ASP A 206 12.53 -17.31 40.13
C ASP A 206 11.52 -16.20 39.87
N GLY A 207 10.71 -15.87 40.88
CA GLY A 207 9.61 -14.90 40.75
C GLY A 207 10.05 -13.48 40.40
N SER A 208 11.21 -13.02 40.88
CA SER A 208 11.76 -11.69 40.56
C SER A 208 12.17 -11.57 39.09
N LEU A 209 12.91 -12.56 38.59
CA LEU A 209 13.33 -12.64 37.20
C LEU A 209 12.14 -12.86 36.26
N ARG A 210 11.17 -13.71 36.66
CA ARG A 210 9.95 -13.97 35.89
C ARG A 210 9.09 -12.72 35.74
N LYS A 211 8.97 -11.91 36.80
CA LYS A 211 8.26 -10.63 36.70
C LYS A 211 8.94 -9.67 35.72
N LEU A 212 10.28 -9.64 35.70
CA LEU A 212 11.06 -8.71 34.90
C LEU A 212 11.17 -9.12 33.42
N LEU A 213 11.67 -10.32 33.15
CA LEU A 213 11.97 -10.78 31.78
C LEU A 213 10.75 -11.38 31.06
N ILE A 214 9.79 -11.92 31.79
CA ILE A 214 8.60 -12.50 31.17
C ILE A 214 7.47 -11.47 31.23
N SER A 215 6.97 -11.10 32.41
CA SER A 215 5.79 -10.24 32.48
C SER A 215 6.04 -8.82 31.96
N GLN A 216 7.10 -8.14 32.41
CA GLN A 216 7.34 -6.74 32.09
C GLN A 216 7.87 -6.59 30.66
N LEU A 217 8.92 -7.32 30.28
CA LEU A 217 9.47 -7.26 28.91
C LEU A 217 8.43 -7.69 27.85
N GLN A 218 7.67 -8.77 28.06
CA GLN A 218 6.65 -9.21 27.09
C GLN A 218 5.54 -8.17 26.90
N GLN A 219 5.10 -7.51 27.99
CA GLN A 219 4.12 -6.45 27.90
C GLN A 219 4.67 -5.27 27.10
N GLN A 220 5.89 -4.81 27.38
CA GLN A 220 6.53 -3.72 26.63
C GLN A 220 6.72 -4.08 25.16
N LEU A 221 7.18 -5.30 24.86
CA LEU A 221 7.35 -5.78 23.49
C LEU A 221 6.03 -5.76 22.71
N SER A 222 4.94 -6.21 23.35
CA SER A 222 3.60 -6.20 22.76
C SER A 222 3.12 -4.78 22.43
N HIS A 223 3.44 -3.81 23.29
CA HIS A 223 3.21 -2.39 23.01
C HIS A 223 4.05 -1.92 21.82
N HIS A 224 5.35 -2.20 21.79
CA HIS A 224 6.23 -1.82 20.68
C HIS A 224 5.78 -2.40 19.33
N TYR A 225 5.38 -3.68 19.29
CA TYR A 225 4.83 -4.31 18.09
C TYR A 225 3.56 -3.62 17.60
N THR A 226 2.67 -3.25 18.52
CA THR A 226 1.41 -2.56 18.19
C THR A 226 1.70 -1.18 17.62
N SER A 227 2.56 -0.41 18.27
CA SER A 227 2.98 0.93 17.80
C SER A 227 3.67 0.87 16.44
N LEU A 228 4.60 -0.07 16.21
CA LEU A 228 5.25 -0.27 14.92
C LEU A 228 4.26 -0.59 13.81
N ARG A 229 3.27 -1.45 14.08
CA ARG A 229 2.23 -1.80 13.11
C ARG A 229 1.36 -0.60 12.75
N GLU A 230 1.05 0.26 13.70
CA GLU A 230 0.31 1.51 13.45
C GLU A 230 1.12 2.45 12.56
N VAL A 231 2.39 2.69 12.88
CA VAL A 231 3.28 3.53 12.07
C VAL A 231 3.43 2.94 10.65
N GLN A 232 3.58 1.62 10.52
CA GLN A 232 3.67 0.94 9.24
C GLN A 232 2.41 1.14 8.39
N ARG A 233 1.22 0.94 8.97
CA ARG A 233 -0.06 1.17 8.28
C ARG A 233 -0.13 2.60 7.76
N ARG A 234 0.23 3.57 8.60
CA ARG A 234 0.19 4.98 8.23
C ARG A 234 1.18 5.34 7.12
N LEU A 235 2.39 4.74 7.13
CA LEU A 235 3.35 4.90 6.03
C LEU A 235 2.79 4.39 4.70
N ILE A 236 2.13 3.22 4.70
CA ILE A 236 1.51 2.65 3.50
C ILE A 236 0.41 3.57 2.95
N GLU A 237 -0.45 4.08 3.83
CA GLU A 237 -1.50 5.05 3.45
C GLU A 237 -0.91 6.32 2.81
N LEU A 238 0.14 6.88 3.40
CA LEU A 238 0.87 8.03 2.86
C LEU A 238 1.49 7.72 1.49
N MET A 239 2.11 6.56 1.34
CA MET A 239 2.74 6.13 0.09
C MET A 239 1.71 6.01 -1.05
N ALA A 240 0.53 5.45 -0.75
CA ALA A 240 -0.56 5.38 -1.72
C ALA A 240 -1.03 6.76 -2.18
N ARG A 241 -1.13 7.73 -1.24
CA ARG A 241 -1.46 9.12 -1.55
C ARG A 241 -0.38 9.78 -2.42
N PHE A 242 0.91 9.60 -2.09
CA PHE A 242 2.01 10.16 -2.89
C PHE A 242 2.08 9.58 -4.29
N ARG A 243 1.86 8.27 -4.47
CA ARG A 243 1.79 7.67 -5.82
C ARG A 243 0.67 8.27 -6.67
N LYS A 244 -0.52 8.48 -6.08
CA LYS A 244 -1.63 9.17 -6.78
C LYS A 244 -1.23 10.60 -7.17
N GLN A 245 -0.58 11.33 -6.27
CA GLN A 245 -0.11 12.70 -6.54
C GLN A 245 0.98 12.73 -7.62
N GLN A 246 1.90 11.77 -7.62
CA GLN A 246 2.98 11.66 -8.60
C GLN A 246 2.45 11.37 -10.00
N ALA A 247 1.48 10.46 -10.11
CA ALA A 247 0.82 10.16 -11.38
C ALA A 247 0.13 11.42 -11.96
N ARG A 248 -0.59 12.17 -11.12
CA ARG A 248 -1.21 13.44 -11.53
C ARG A 248 -0.18 14.48 -11.94
N SER A 249 0.88 14.67 -11.16
CA SER A 249 1.95 15.62 -11.48
C SER A 249 2.65 15.26 -12.80
N ARG A 250 2.86 13.97 -13.07
CA ARG A 250 3.44 13.48 -14.32
C ARG A 250 2.54 13.75 -15.52
N LEU A 251 1.22 13.53 -15.37
CA LEU A 251 0.24 13.86 -16.42
C LEU A 251 0.24 15.36 -16.74
N ILE A 252 0.21 16.22 -15.71
CA ILE A 252 0.23 17.67 -15.89
C ILE A 252 1.54 18.11 -16.56
N SER A 253 2.68 17.62 -16.08
CA SER A 253 3.99 17.96 -16.64
C SER A 253 4.14 17.48 -18.09
N GLY A 254 3.64 16.28 -18.40
CA GLY A 254 3.62 15.74 -19.76
C GLY A 254 2.73 16.56 -20.69
N MET A 255 1.52 16.91 -20.26
CA MET A 255 0.63 17.77 -21.03
C MET A 255 1.23 19.17 -21.23
N ALA A 256 1.83 19.76 -20.19
CA ALA A 256 2.48 21.06 -20.28
C ALA A 256 3.72 21.06 -21.19
N ALA A 257 4.45 19.94 -21.28
CA ALA A 257 5.53 19.76 -22.25
C ALA A 257 4.98 19.63 -23.68
N PHE A 258 3.95 18.79 -23.86
CA PHE A 258 3.27 18.59 -25.14
C PHE A 258 2.69 19.90 -25.69
N MET A 259 2.04 20.72 -24.86
CA MET A 259 1.51 22.03 -25.26
C MET A 259 2.63 23.04 -25.60
N ARG A 260 3.80 22.94 -24.99
CA ARG A 260 4.97 23.77 -25.36
C ARG A 260 5.54 23.38 -26.72
N GLU A 261 5.57 22.10 -27.03
CA GLU A 261 5.99 21.58 -28.34
C GLU A 261 4.93 21.83 -29.44
N HIS A 262 3.65 21.87 -29.06
CA HIS A 262 2.52 22.08 -29.95
C HIS A 262 1.61 23.24 -29.50
N PRO A 263 2.05 24.50 -29.66
CA PRO A 263 1.31 25.68 -29.17
C PRO A 263 -0.04 25.90 -29.87
N GLY A 264 -0.25 25.32 -31.06
CA GLY A 264 -1.53 25.37 -31.79
C GLY A 264 -2.46 24.19 -31.52
N PHE A 265 -2.12 23.30 -30.57
CA PHE A 265 -2.95 22.14 -30.28
C PHE A 265 -4.29 22.57 -29.66
N VAL A 266 -5.39 22.20 -30.31
CA VAL A 266 -6.75 22.31 -29.79
C VAL A 266 -7.34 20.91 -29.73
N PRO A 267 -7.92 20.48 -28.59
CA PRO A 267 -8.59 19.19 -28.51
C PRO A 267 -9.65 19.08 -29.61
N GLY A 268 -9.60 17.99 -30.39
CA GLY A 268 -10.59 17.76 -31.44
C GLY A 268 -12.00 17.66 -30.88
N ASN A 269 -13.01 18.04 -31.68
CA ASN A 269 -14.40 17.85 -31.29
C ASN A 269 -14.77 16.35 -31.37
N TYR A 270 -14.62 15.65 -30.26
CA TYR A 270 -14.88 14.21 -30.17
C TYR A 270 -16.35 13.85 -30.39
N ALA A 271 -17.29 14.77 -30.17
CA ALA A 271 -18.71 14.54 -30.44
C ALA A 271 -19.04 14.39 -31.94
N ARG A 272 -18.14 14.81 -32.83
CA ARG A 272 -18.30 14.69 -34.29
C ARG A 272 -17.57 13.49 -34.90
N ARG A 273 -16.98 12.62 -34.07
CA ARG A 273 -16.28 11.42 -34.55
C ARG A 273 -17.18 10.20 -34.43
N SER A 274 -17.17 9.35 -35.45
CA SER A 274 -17.83 8.05 -35.45
C SER A 274 -17.19 7.11 -34.41
N GLU A 275 -15.88 7.21 -34.24
CA GLU A 275 -15.11 6.47 -33.25
C GLU A 275 -14.65 7.42 -32.14
N VAL A 276 -15.30 7.30 -30.99
CA VAL A 276 -14.98 8.07 -29.78
C VAL A 276 -14.22 7.17 -28.82
N PRO A 277 -13.06 7.61 -28.27
CA PRO A 277 -12.35 6.86 -27.25
C PRO A 277 -13.27 6.51 -26.07
N THR A 278 -13.14 5.30 -25.54
CA THR A 278 -13.95 4.78 -24.44
C THR A 278 -13.96 5.68 -23.19
N LEU A 279 -12.88 6.44 -22.95
CA LEU A 279 -12.81 7.42 -21.85
C LEU A 279 -13.87 8.54 -21.98
N VAL A 280 -14.22 8.90 -23.21
CA VAL A 280 -15.14 10.01 -23.54
C VAL A 280 -16.55 9.47 -23.87
N ASN A 281 -16.64 8.24 -24.37
CA ASN A 281 -17.91 7.59 -24.67
C ASN A 281 -18.53 6.98 -23.40
N GLN A 282 -19.14 7.82 -22.56
CA GLN A 282 -19.87 7.38 -21.36
C GLN A 282 -21.39 7.27 -21.59
N ALA A 283 -21.86 7.50 -22.82
CA ALA A 283 -23.27 7.41 -23.14
C ALA A 283 -23.72 5.94 -23.17
N ALA A 284 -24.88 5.66 -22.57
CA ALA A 284 -25.52 4.36 -22.73
C ALA A 284 -25.83 4.11 -24.21
N PRO A 285 -25.70 2.86 -24.71
CA PRO A 285 -26.05 2.54 -26.08
C PRO A 285 -27.51 2.91 -26.34
N LEU A 286 -27.76 3.63 -27.43
CA LEU A 286 -29.12 3.95 -27.84
C LEU A 286 -29.85 2.66 -28.20
N SER A 287 -30.94 2.38 -27.50
CA SER A 287 -31.85 1.32 -27.91
C SER A 287 -32.62 1.79 -29.13
N ALA A 288 -32.44 1.11 -30.26
CA ALA A 288 -33.15 1.44 -31.49
C ALA A 288 -34.64 1.08 -31.32
N ALA A 289 -35.46 2.08 -31.00
CA ALA A 289 -36.90 1.97 -31.07
C ALA A 289 -37.36 2.42 -32.47
N ALA A 290 -37.90 1.50 -33.26
CA ALA A 290 -38.54 1.84 -34.52
C ALA A 290 -40.04 2.01 -34.27
N ALA A 291 -40.56 3.20 -34.60
CA ALA A 291 -41.98 3.46 -34.65
C ALA A 291 -42.37 3.78 -36.11
N PRO A 292 -43.60 3.46 -36.52
CA PRO A 292 -44.08 3.89 -37.82
C PRO A 292 -44.13 5.43 -37.91
N ALA A 293 -43.70 5.97 -39.04
CA ALA A 293 -43.70 7.40 -39.32
C ALA A 293 -45.15 7.86 -39.60
N LEU A 294 -45.81 8.43 -38.59
CA LEU A 294 -47.21 8.88 -38.67
C LEU A 294 -47.41 10.11 -39.58
N ASP A 295 -46.31 10.79 -39.92
CA ASP A 295 -46.22 11.97 -40.77
C ASP A 295 -46.11 11.64 -42.27
N ARG A 296 -45.86 10.36 -42.63
CA ARG A 296 -45.87 9.91 -44.02
C ARG A 296 -47.27 9.50 -44.46
N ASN A 297 -47.91 10.38 -45.21
CA ASN A 297 -49.25 10.12 -45.78
C ASN A 297 -49.33 8.83 -46.63
N LEU A 298 -48.23 8.43 -47.27
CA LEU A 298 -48.15 7.18 -48.05
C LEU A 298 -48.32 5.93 -47.18
N ASP A 299 -47.88 6.00 -45.92
CA ASP A 299 -47.89 4.87 -44.98
C ASP A 299 -49.20 4.83 -44.16
N SER A 300 -50.04 5.87 -44.25
CA SER A 300 -51.27 6.04 -43.46
C SER A 300 -52.30 4.94 -43.67
N GLN A 301 -52.47 4.45 -44.90
CA GLN A 301 -53.44 3.40 -45.21
C GLN A 301 -53.04 2.06 -44.58
N VAL A 302 -51.77 1.69 -44.72
CA VAL A 302 -51.20 0.47 -44.14
C VAL A 302 -51.27 0.53 -42.62
N LEU A 303 -51.00 1.70 -42.03
CA LEU A 303 -51.08 1.90 -40.58
C LEU A 303 -52.51 1.84 -40.04
N ALA A 304 -53.48 2.39 -40.75
CA ALA A 304 -54.90 2.29 -40.37
C ALA A 304 -55.41 0.85 -40.43
N GLU A 305 -54.99 0.08 -41.43
CA GLU A 305 -55.33 -1.33 -41.56
C GLU A 305 -54.75 -2.17 -40.42
N LEU A 306 -53.48 -1.93 -40.06
CA LEU A 306 -52.84 -2.56 -38.90
C LEU A 306 -53.51 -2.16 -37.57
N LEU A 307 -53.92 -0.89 -37.43
CA LEU A 307 -54.64 -0.41 -36.25
C LEU A 307 -55.98 -1.13 -36.08
N HIS A 308 -56.70 -1.39 -37.18
CA HIS A 308 -57.98 -2.11 -37.16
C HIS A 308 -57.82 -3.60 -36.81
N GLN A 309 -56.63 -4.17 -37.01
CA GLN A 309 -56.31 -5.55 -36.63
C GLN A 309 -55.84 -5.69 -35.18
N LEU A 310 -55.53 -4.58 -34.50
CA LEU A 310 -55.10 -4.61 -33.10
C LEU A 310 -56.29 -4.78 -32.14
N PRO A 311 -56.22 -5.71 -31.17
CA PRO A 311 -57.22 -5.82 -30.12
C PRO A 311 -57.31 -4.52 -29.32
N GLN A 312 -58.52 -4.02 -29.03
CA GLN A 312 -58.69 -2.79 -28.25
C GLN A 312 -58.07 -2.95 -26.85
N PRO A 313 -57.03 -2.15 -26.51
CA PRO A 313 -56.47 -2.17 -25.17
C PRO A 313 -57.48 -1.57 -24.18
N ARG A 314 -57.74 -2.28 -23.08
CA ARG A 314 -58.46 -1.74 -21.93
C ARG A 314 -57.53 -0.77 -21.21
N HIS A 315 -57.69 0.53 -21.48
CA HIS A 315 -56.92 1.55 -20.79
C HIS A 315 -57.33 1.64 -19.32
N THR A 316 -56.46 1.20 -18.40
CA THR A 316 -56.49 1.65 -17.01
C THR A 316 -55.80 3.01 -16.95
N THR A 317 -56.54 4.04 -16.56
CA THR A 317 -56.01 5.39 -16.33
C THR A 317 -54.97 5.36 -15.22
N GLN A 318 -53.68 5.44 -15.57
CA GLN A 318 -52.63 5.77 -14.61
C GLN A 318 -52.61 7.29 -14.40
N THR A 319 -52.88 7.70 -13.17
CA THR A 319 -52.71 9.08 -12.70
C THR A 319 -51.22 9.37 -12.61
N VAL A 320 -50.73 10.30 -13.42
CA VAL A 320 -49.36 10.82 -13.32
C VAL A 320 -49.34 11.85 -12.18
N GLU A 321 -48.71 11.51 -11.06
CA GLU A 321 -48.42 12.47 -10.00
C GLU A 321 -47.34 13.46 -10.47
N ALA A 322 -47.62 14.75 -10.29
CA ALA A 322 -46.70 15.82 -10.59
C ALA A 322 -45.52 15.79 -9.60
N ALA A 323 -44.29 15.79 -10.12
CA ALA A 323 -43.07 15.81 -9.32
C ALA A 323 -42.97 17.10 -8.48
N ALA A 324 -42.90 16.94 -7.16
CA ALA A 324 -42.62 18.03 -6.22
C ALA A 324 -41.09 18.24 -6.08
N PRO A 325 -40.62 19.48 -5.85
CA PRO A 325 -39.20 19.77 -5.70
C PRO A 325 -38.64 19.21 -4.38
N ALA A 326 -37.49 18.55 -4.45
CA ALA A 326 -36.83 17.91 -3.32
C ALA A 326 -36.36 18.94 -2.27
N GLN A 327 -36.81 18.77 -1.03
CA GLN A 327 -36.31 19.51 0.14
C GLN A 327 -35.31 18.66 0.92
N ALA A 328 -34.15 19.25 1.23
CA ALA A 328 -33.07 18.61 1.98
C ALA A 328 -33.46 18.42 3.46
N GLN A 329 -33.94 17.22 3.79
CA GLN A 329 -34.24 16.73 5.14
C GLN A 329 -33.43 15.45 5.48
N GLU A 330 -32.29 15.25 4.82
CA GLU A 330 -31.66 13.92 4.70
C GLU A 330 -30.90 13.42 5.94
N SER A 331 -30.51 14.26 6.92
CA SER A 331 -29.59 13.79 7.97
C SER A 331 -30.23 12.91 9.07
N SER A 332 -31.47 13.18 9.47
CA SER A 332 -32.19 12.40 10.49
C SER A 332 -32.74 11.08 9.94
N LEU A 333 -33.37 11.17 8.75
CA LEU A 333 -33.95 10.01 8.08
C LEU A 333 -32.89 9.03 7.58
N ALA A 334 -31.74 9.51 7.12
CA ALA A 334 -30.63 8.62 6.73
C ALA A 334 -30.06 7.84 7.92
N ALA A 335 -29.95 8.46 9.09
CA ALA A 335 -29.49 7.78 10.31
C ALA A 335 -30.50 6.73 10.80
N ALA A 336 -31.80 7.05 10.77
CA ALA A 336 -32.86 6.10 11.10
C ALA A 336 -32.89 4.92 10.09
N ARG A 337 -32.71 5.22 8.80
CA ARG A 337 -32.64 4.23 7.72
C ARG A 337 -31.43 3.31 7.88
N GLN A 338 -30.27 3.84 8.27
CA GLN A 338 -29.08 3.03 8.55
C GLN A 338 -29.28 2.10 9.75
N GLN A 339 -29.94 2.58 10.81
CA GLN A 339 -30.23 1.77 11.99
C GLN A 339 -31.23 0.64 11.67
N ALA A 340 -32.27 0.90 10.88
CA ALA A 340 -33.23 -0.11 10.44
C ALA A 340 -32.55 -1.20 9.60
N LEU A 341 -31.73 -0.79 8.62
CA LEU A 341 -30.96 -1.73 7.80
C LEU A 341 -30.08 -2.64 8.65
N LYS A 342 -29.43 -2.09 9.69
CA LYS A 342 -28.60 -2.88 10.60
C LYS A 342 -29.43 -3.92 11.36
N GLN A 343 -30.58 -3.52 11.89
CA GLN A 343 -31.48 -4.42 12.61
C GLN A 343 -31.99 -5.55 11.71
N ASP A 344 -32.33 -5.26 10.45
CA ASP A 344 -32.81 -6.27 9.51
C ASP A 344 -31.71 -7.28 9.15
N VAL A 345 -30.46 -6.82 9.01
CA VAL A 345 -29.30 -7.72 8.85
C VAL A 345 -29.06 -8.56 10.10
N GLU A 346 -29.18 -8.00 11.30
CA GLU A 346 -29.09 -8.80 12.53
C GLU A 346 -30.16 -9.91 12.57
N HIS A 347 -31.39 -9.64 12.14
CA HIS A 347 -32.44 -10.67 12.02
C HIS A 347 -32.10 -11.76 10.99
N PHE A 348 -31.45 -11.40 9.88
CA PHE A 348 -30.93 -12.38 8.93
C PHE A 348 -29.86 -13.30 9.56
N TYR A 349 -28.94 -12.75 10.36
CA TYR A 349 -27.96 -13.60 11.06
C TYR A 349 -28.62 -14.52 12.09
N LEU A 350 -29.66 -14.05 12.79
CA LEU A 350 -30.42 -14.87 13.72
C LEU A 350 -31.20 -15.98 13.00
N SER A 351 -31.79 -15.70 11.83
CA SER A 351 -32.50 -16.72 11.06
C SER A 351 -31.56 -17.83 10.56
N VAL A 352 -30.30 -17.50 10.26
CA VAL A 352 -29.24 -18.48 9.93
C VAL A 352 -28.85 -19.34 11.14
N ILE A 353 -28.92 -18.80 12.36
CA ILE A 353 -28.66 -19.56 13.60
C ILE A 353 -29.82 -20.50 13.94
N ASP A 354 -31.05 -20.03 13.72
CA ASP A 354 -32.27 -20.78 14.05
C ASP A 354 -32.55 -21.92 13.05
N GLN A 355 -31.91 -21.93 11.89
CA GLN A 355 -32.02 -23.00 10.91
C GLN A 355 -31.14 -24.21 11.28
N PRO A 356 -31.74 -25.41 11.50
CA PRO A 356 -31.01 -26.59 11.93
C PRO A 356 -30.31 -27.37 10.80
N GLN A 357 -30.28 -26.84 9.56
CA GLN A 357 -29.69 -27.49 8.39
C GLN A 357 -28.40 -26.80 7.99
N ALA A 358 -27.36 -27.59 7.72
CA ALA A 358 -26.02 -27.14 7.31
C ALA A 358 -25.97 -26.59 5.86
N GLU A 359 -27.08 -26.04 5.37
CA GLU A 359 -27.15 -25.47 4.02
C GLU A 359 -26.87 -23.96 4.07
N PRO A 360 -26.12 -23.43 3.10
CA PRO A 360 -25.86 -22.00 2.99
C PRO A 360 -27.15 -21.24 2.66
N VAL A 361 -27.47 -20.23 3.46
CA VAL A 361 -28.59 -19.33 3.21
C VAL A 361 -28.12 -18.17 2.36
N SER A 362 -28.78 -17.95 1.23
CA SER A 362 -28.55 -16.79 0.36
C SER A 362 -29.10 -15.52 1.00
N ALA A 363 -28.27 -14.48 1.06
CA ALA A 363 -28.67 -13.18 1.56
C ALA A 363 -29.71 -12.50 0.66
N LEU A 364 -29.60 -12.65 -0.67
CA LEU A 364 -30.58 -12.08 -1.60
C LEU A 364 -31.89 -12.86 -1.62
N GLU A 365 -31.85 -14.19 -1.52
CA GLU A 365 -33.06 -15.00 -1.44
C GLU A 365 -33.87 -14.66 -0.18
N TYR A 366 -33.20 -14.54 0.96
CA TYR A 366 -33.83 -14.08 2.21
C TYR A 366 -34.46 -12.69 2.07
N LEU A 367 -33.79 -11.76 1.37
CA LEU A 367 -34.31 -10.41 1.14
C LEU A 367 -35.58 -10.44 0.29
N HIS A 368 -35.60 -11.24 -0.78
CA HIS A 368 -36.74 -11.36 -1.69
C HIS A 368 -37.95 -12.12 -1.08
N GLU A 369 -37.69 -13.07 -0.17
CA GLU A 369 -38.75 -13.78 0.56
C GLU A 369 -39.31 -12.95 1.72
N SER A 370 -38.51 -12.04 2.27
CA SER A 370 -38.91 -11.14 3.34
C SER A 370 -39.65 -9.90 2.81
N PRO A 371 -40.50 -9.25 3.62
CA PRO A 371 -41.18 -8.01 3.23
C PRO A 371 -40.25 -6.77 3.28
N LEU A 372 -38.96 -6.94 3.01
CA LEU A 372 -37.93 -5.90 3.16
C LEU A 372 -37.73 -5.17 1.82
N GLU A 373 -37.73 -3.83 1.84
CA GLU A 373 -37.59 -2.99 0.64
C GLU A 373 -36.17 -2.41 0.46
N TRP A 374 -35.14 -3.16 0.87
CA TRP A 374 -33.76 -2.71 0.75
C TRP A 374 -33.23 -2.95 -0.67
N PRO A 375 -32.45 -2.02 -1.25
CA PRO A 375 -31.73 -2.30 -2.48
C PRO A 375 -30.70 -3.42 -2.28
N ASP A 376 -30.67 -4.37 -3.21
CA ASP A 376 -29.80 -5.56 -3.19
C ASP A 376 -28.34 -5.22 -2.86
N GLU A 377 -27.78 -4.18 -3.49
CA GLU A 377 -26.39 -3.75 -3.27
C GLU A 377 -26.14 -3.26 -1.84
N ILE A 378 -27.07 -2.49 -1.28
CA ILE A 378 -26.96 -1.92 0.06
C ILE A 378 -27.11 -3.03 1.11
N TRP A 379 -28.03 -3.95 0.86
CA TRP A 379 -28.26 -5.13 1.69
C TRP A 379 -27.00 -6.01 1.75
N LEU A 380 -26.48 -6.44 0.59
CA LEU A 380 -25.27 -7.27 0.51
C LEU A 380 -24.07 -6.59 1.16
N PHE A 381 -23.90 -5.29 0.91
CA PHE A 381 -22.82 -4.52 1.53
C PHE A 381 -22.92 -4.51 3.06
N GLN A 382 -24.13 -4.33 3.61
CA GLN A 382 -24.33 -4.35 5.05
C GLN A 382 -24.11 -5.75 5.63
N VAL A 383 -24.60 -6.82 5.00
CA VAL A 383 -24.38 -8.22 5.44
C VAL A 383 -22.90 -8.55 5.54
N ILE A 384 -22.10 -8.15 4.54
CA ILE A 384 -20.64 -8.34 4.55
C ILE A 384 -19.97 -7.48 5.63
N SER A 385 -20.43 -6.24 5.79
CA SER A 385 -19.88 -5.31 6.77
C SER A 385 -20.12 -5.79 8.20
N GLU A 386 -21.29 -6.33 8.49
CA GLU A 386 -21.62 -6.89 9.81
C GLU A 386 -20.74 -8.11 10.10
N TYR A 387 -20.56 -9.02 9.13
CA TYR A 387 -19.63 -10.16 9.27
C TYR A 387 -18.22 -9.72 9.65
N GLN A 388 -17.69 -8.72 8.94
CA GLN A 388 -16.34 -8.20 9.16
C GLN A 388 -16.22 -7.44 10.48
N GLY A 389 -17.33 -6.87 10.97
CA GLY A 389 -17.43 -6.16 12.25
C GLY A 389 -17.56 -7.08 13.47
N LEU A 390 -17.97 -8.33 13.31
CA LEU A 390 -18.12 -9.28 14.41
C LEU A 390 -16.77 -9.57 15.13
N PRO A 391 -16.80 -9.86 16.45
CA PRO A 391 -15.64 -10.38 17.16
C PRO A 391 -15.09 -11.66 16.52
N ARG A 392 -13.77 -11.88 16.62
CA ARG A 392 -13.10 -13.06 16.02
C ARG A 392 -13.62 -14.41 16.54
N SER A 393 -14.22 -14.45 17.73
CA SER A 393 -14.90 -15.65 18.26
C SER A 393 -16.14 -15.99 17.44
N ASP A 394 -16.92 -14.97 17.11
CA ASP A 394 -18.24 -15.09 16.51
C ASP A 394 -18.10 -15.27 15.00
N GLN A 395 -17.10 -14.62 14.38
CA GLN A 395 -16.71 -14.87 12.99
C GLN A 395 -16.35 -16.33 12.71
N LYS A 396 -15.80 -17.06 13.70
CA LYS A 396 -15.48 -18.49 13.54
C LYS A 396 -16.72 -19.38 13.58
N ALA A 397 -17.81 -18.89 14.20
CA ALA A 397 -19.08 -19.60 14.28
C ALA A 397 -19.89 -19.50 12.96
N PHE A 398 -19.49 -18.64 12.03
CA PHE A 398 -20.12 -18.50 10.73
C PHE A 398 -19.12 -18.77 9.60
N LYS A 399 -19.61 -19.29 8.48
CA LYS A 399 -18.87 -19.37 7.21
C LYS A 399 -19.60 -18.50 6.19
N LEU A 400 -18.96 -17.41 5.80
CA LEU A 400 -19.43 -16.53 4.73
C LEU A 400 -18.74 -16.89 3.41
N LYS A 401 -19.53 -17.10 2.35
CA LYS A 401 -19.04 -17.38 1.00
C LYS A 401 -19.63 -16.37 0.02
N GLN A 402 -18.76 -15.69 -0.73
CA GLN A 402 -19.17 -14.71 -1.73
C GLN A 402 -19.23 -15.37 -3.11
N GLN A 403 -20.37 -15.25 -3.79
CA GLN A 403 -20.49 -15.65 -5.18
C GLN A 403 -19.93 -14.54 -6.07
N GLU A 404 -18.66 -14.68 -6.44
CA GLU A 404 -17.91 -13.66 -7.18
C GLU A 404 -17.67 -14.06 -8.64
N SER A 405 -17.75 -13.09 -9.55
CA SER A 405 -17.28 -13.22 -10.93
C SER A 405 -16.27 -12.13 -11.29
N GLN A 406 -15.36 -12.40 -12.21
CA GLN A 406 -14.39 -11.40 -12.65
C GLN A 406 -15.05 -10.44 -13.65
N ALA A 407 -14.98 -9.13 -13.38
CA ALA A 407 -15.59 -8.11 -14.23
C ALA A 407 -14.97 -8.04 -15.63
N SER A 408 -13.66 -8.30 -15.74
CA SER A 408 -12.95 -8.34 -17.01
C SER A 408 -11.68 -9.18 -16.91
N GLN A 409 -11.31 -9.86 -17.99
CA GLN A 409 -10.06 -10.63 -18.08
C GLN A 409 -8.80 -9.76 -17.86
N PHE A 410 -8.91 -8.44 -18.00
CA PHE A 410 -7.79 -7.50 -17.90
C PHE A 410 -7.72 -6.76 -16.55
N ASN A 411 -8.64 -7.01 -15.62
CA ASN A 411 -8.59 -6.43 -14.28
C ASN A 411 -8.88 -7.46 -13.19
N HIS A 412 -8.38 -7.22 -11.98
CA HIS A 412 -8.66 -8.07 -10.81
C HIS A 412 -9.95 -7.64 -10.07
N LEU A 413 -10.82 -6.87 -10.73
CA LEU A 413 -12.09 -6.46 -10.15
C LEU A 413 -13.04 -7.66 -10.13
N ARG A 414 -13.56 -7.99 -8.95
CA ARG A 414 -14.56 -9.04 -8.76
C ARG A 414 -15.90 -8.42 -8.41
N LEU A 415 -16.95 -8.90 -9.07
CA LEU A 415 -18.34 -8.52 -8.83
C LEU A 415 -18.96 -9.60 -7.95
N ILE A 416 -19.50 -9.19 -6.80
CA ILE A 416 -20.24 -10.06 -5.89
C ILE A 416 -21.68 -10.05 -6.36
N HIS A 417 -22.21 -11.23 -6.71
CA HIS A 417 -23.60 -11.41 -7.13
C HIS A 417 -24.49 -11.81 -5.96
N ASP A 418 -23.94 -12.53 -4.99
CA ASP A 418 -24.66 -12.96 -3.80
C ASP A 418 -23.68 -13.33 -2.67
N VAL A 419 -24.21 -13.42 -1.45
CA VAL A 419 -23.50 -13.82 -0.24
C VAL A 419 -24.27 -14.93 0.45
N GLU A 420 -23.61 -16.07 0.59
CA GLU A 420 -24.10 -17.24 1.31
C GLU A 420 -23.54 -17.23 2.74
N LEU A 421 -24.42 -17.36 3.74
CA LEU A 421 -24.05 -17.47 5.16
C LEU A 421 -24.53 -18.81 5.71
N GLN A 422 -23.67 -19.49 6.46
CA GLN A 422 -24.02 -20.73 7.16
C GLN A 422 -23.36 -20.78 8.55
N LEU A 423 -23.95 -21.52 9.47
CA LEU A 423 -23.34 -21.80 10.76
C LEU A 423 -22.19 -22.81 10.59
N ALA A 424 -21.02 -22.46 11.11
CA ALA A 424 -19.86 -23.34 11.17
C ALA A 424 -19.99 -24.25 12.40
N VAL A 425 -20.70 -25.37 12.26
CA VAL A 425 -20.73 -26.45 13.28
C VAL A 425 -19.35 -27.06 13.46
#